data_AF-A0A7S0MU18-F1
#
_entry.id   AF-A0A7S0MU18-F1
#
_cell.length_a   1.000
_cell.length_b   1.000
_cell.length_c   1.000
_cell.angle_alpha   90.00
_cell.angle_beta   90.00
_cell.angle_gamma   90.00
#
_symmetry.space_group_name_H-M   'P 1'
#
loop_
_entity.id
_entity.type
_entity.pdbx_description
1 polymer ?
#
loop_
_entity_poly.entity_id
_entity_poly.type
_entity_poly.pdbx_seq_one_letter_code
_entity_poly.pdbx_strand_id
1 'polypeptide(L)'
;AAPTTVATAAPTTTGTPAPAPTVAVAETVLDTAALLAGQEELLALTTSLSSLTSNPTMVSNMGAFTVGAMEAEVSVAPVAVVVYLNCPYPKDSPVSVTSLTFGVTLSANVTAFNTSHANVTGDATVASLTGANTEWALTVNITGTGEGNFSVSIPPDVLTDAVGNKNTEATLLLSYDLTAPVPVLSSPASLLAAVQYPS
;
A
#
# COMPACT_ATOMS: atom_id res chain seq x y z
N ALA A 1 -86.46 38.55 -7.27
CA ALA A 1 -85.11 38.92 -6.82
C ALA A 1 -84.17 37.79 -7.21
N ALA A 2 -83.19 38.07 -8.05
CA ALA A 2 -82.30 37.08 -8.66
C ALA A 2 -81.32 36.47 -7.63
N PRO A 3 -80.91 35.20 -7.77
CA PRO A 3 -79.86 34.63 -6.95
C PRO A 3 -78.48 35.18 -7.39
N THR A 4 -77.74 35.71 -6.42
CA THR A 4 -76.33 36.09 -6.52
C THR A 4 -75.47 34.84 -6.70
N THR A 5 -74.86 34.67 -7.87
CA THR A 5 -73.83 33.65 -8.13
C THR A 5 -72.48 34.15 -7.60
N VAL A 6 -71.91 33.44 -6.62
CA VAL A 6 -70.53 33.60 -6.19
C VAL A 6 -69.62 33.11 -7.32
N ALA A 7 -68.81 34.01 -7.88
CA ALA A 7 -67.76 33.65 -8.83
C ALA A 7 -66.62 32.94 -8.08
N THR A 8 -66.46 31.65 -8.32
CA THR A 8 -65.27 30.91 -7.90
C THR A 8 -64.13 31.26 -8.85
N ALA A 9 -63.10 31.93 -8.36
CA ALA A 9 -61.88 32.18 -9.12
C ALA A 9 -61.18 30.86 -9.43
N ALA A 10 -60.81 30.64 -10.70
CA ALA A 10 -59.96 29.54 -11.11
C ALA A 10 -58.55 29.70 -10.52
N PRO A 11 -57.89 28.64 -10.02
CA PRO A 11 -56.50 28.73 -9.58
C PRO A 11 -55.58 28.95 -10.79
N THR A 12 -54.84 30.06 -10.79
CA THR A 12 -53.76 30.32 -11.74
C THR A 12 -52.52 29.52 -11.34
N THR A 13 -52.11 28.54 -12.15
CA THR A 13 -50.84 27.82 -11.99
C THR A 13 -49.71 28.63 -12.60
N THR A 14 -49.21 29.65 -11.90
CA THR A 14 -47.91 30.25 -12.21
C THR A 14 -46.82 29.50 -11.46
N GLY A 15 -46.31 28.44 -12.09
CA GLY A 15 -45.12 27.73 -11.63
C GLY A 15 -44.29 27.33 -12.85
N THR A 16 -43.15 27.99 -13.04
CA THR A 16 -42.10 27.54 -13.96
C THR A 16 -41.72 26.10 -13.58
N PRO A 17 -41.57 25.16 -14.53
CA PRO A 17 -41.15 23.80 -14.20
C PRO A 17 -39.80 23.84 -13.46
N ALA A 18 -39.72 23.19 -12.30
CA ALA A 18 -38.45 22.96 -11.63
C ALA A 18 -37.52 22.18 -12.57
N PRO A 19 -36.23 22.55 -12.71
CA PRO A 19 -35.31 21.80 -13.54
C PRO A 19 -35.23 20.35 -13.05
N ALA A 20 -35.32 19.40 -13.99
CA ALA A 20 -35.18 17.98 -13.70
C ALA A 20 -33.84 17.72 -12.97
N PRO A 21 -33.77 16.76 -12.04
CA PRO A 21 -32.52 16.41 -11.40
C PRO A 21 -31.55 15.85 -12.44
N THR A 22 -30.52 16.62 -12.78
CA THR A 22 -29.39 16.13 -13.57
C THR A 22 -28.63 15.12 -12.70
N VAL A 23 -28.72 13.84 -13.05
CA VAL A 23 -27.80 12.82 -12.52
C VAL A 23 -26.43 13.17 -13.06
N ALA A 24 -25.57 13.75 -12.23
CA ALA A 24 -24.15 13.84 -12.52
C ALA A 24 -23.59 12.41 -12.47
N VAL A 25 -23.37 11.81 -13.64
CA VAL A 25 -22.47 10.67 -13.74
C VAL A 25 -21.09 11.24 -13.39
N ALA A 26 -20.57 10.89 -12.22
CA ALA A 26 -19.16 11.12 -11.96
C ALA A 26 -18.40 10.30 -13.01
N GLU A 27 -17.74 10.98 -13.95
CA GLU A 27 -16.74 10.31 -14.78
C GLU A 27 -15.69 9.76 -13.81
N THR A 28 -15.70 8.45 -13.61
CA THR A 28 -14.53 7.75 -13.11
C THR A 28 -13.46 7.98 -14.17
N VAL A 29 -12.68 9.03 -14.02
CA VAL A 29 -11.48 9.24 -14.81
C VAL A 29 -10.60 8.06 -14.45
N LEU A 30 -10.62 7.03 -15.31
CA LEU A 30 -9.67 5.95 -15.25
C LEU A 30 -8.31 6.61 -15.42
N ASP A 31 -7.51 6.64 -14.35
CA ASP A 31 -6.16 7.20 -14.42
C ASP A 31 -5.32 6.26 -15.28
N THR A 32 -5.38 6.49 -16.59
CA THR A 32 -4.69 5.68 -17.59
C THR A 32 -3.18 5.77 -17.40
N ALA A 33 -2.68 6.83 -16.77
CA ALA A 33 -1.26 6.99 -16.45
C ALA A 33 -0.81 6.03 -15.32
N ALA A 34 -1.67 5.76 -14.34
CA ALA A 34 -1.42 4.74 -13.31
C ALA A 34 -1.41 3.31 -13.89
N LEU A 35 -2.21 3.05 -14.93
CA LEU A 35 -2.21 1.75 -15.63
C LEU A 35 -1.04 1.59 -16.62
N LEU A 36 -0.49 2.70 -17.14
CA LEU A 36 0.60 2.71 -18.12
C LEU A 36 2.01 2.64 -17.54
N ALA A 37 2.18 2.86 -16.24
CA ALA A 37 3.51 2.96 -15.60
C ALA A 37 4.38 1.70 -15.72
N GLY A 38 3.83 0.57 -16.22
CA GLY A 38 4.57 -0.67 -16.45
C GLY A 38 4.55 -1.22 -17.88
N GLN A 39 4.00 -0.51 -18.87
CA GLN A 39 3.74 -1.07 -20.21
C GLN A 39 4.22 -0.15 -21.35
N GLU A 40 5.54 -0.01 -21.49
CA GLU A 40 6.20 0.75 -22.58
C GLU A 40 5.73 0.28 -23.98
N GLU A 41 5.39 -1.01 -24.12
CA GLU A 41 4.90 -1.60 -25.38
C GLU A 41 3.47 -1.16 -25.72
N LEU A 42 2.62 -0.92 -24.72
CA LEU A 42 1.23 -0.49 -24.91
C LEU A 42 1.16 0.97 -25.36
N LEU A 43 2.00 1.84 -24.80
CA LEU A 43 2.13 3.24 -25.21
C LEU A 43 2.69 3.36 -26.64
N ALA A 44 3.59 2.46 -27.03
CA ALA A 44 4.09 2.37 -28.40
C ALA A 44 2.98 1.94 -29.38
N LEU A 45 2.11 1.01 -28.98
CA LEU A 45 0.98 0.54 -29.80
C LEU A 45 -0.10 1.62 -29.95
N THR A 46 -0.43 2.37 -28.89
CA THR A 46 -1.37 3.51 -28.98
C THR A 46 -0.82 4.65 -29.82
N THR A 47 0.48 4.93 -29.72
CA THR A 47 1.16 5.96 -30.53
C THR A 47 1.21 5.53 -32.00
N SER A 48 1.51 4.26 -32.26
CA SER A 48 1.52 3.69 -33.61
C SER A 48 0.13 3.69 -34.24
N LEU A 49 -0.91 3.35 -33.48
CA LEU A 49 -2.30 3.38 -33.96
C LEU A 49 -2.78 4.82 -34.22
N SER A 50 -2.43 5.76 -33.34
CA SER A 50 -2.69 7.19 -33.52
C SER A 50 -1.97 7.75 -34.75
N SER A 51 -0.77 7.24 -35.05
CA SER A 51 -0.02 7.62 -36.26
C SER A 51 -0.66 7.11 -37.54
N LEU A 52 -1.33 5.95 -37.48
CA LEU A 52 -2.01 5.34 -38.63
C LEU A 52 -3.29 6.10 -38.99
N THR A 53 -4.02 6.63 -37.99
CA THR A 53 -5.22 7.46 -38.20
C THR A 53 -4.90 8.93 -38.53
N SER A 54 -3.67 9.39 -38.25
CA SER A 54 -3.25 10.78 -38.49
C SER A 54 -2.57 11.00 -39.86
N ASN A 55 -2.36 9.94 -40.66
CA ASN A 55 -1.80 10.08 -42.01
C ASN A 55 -2.92 10.21 -43.08
N PRO A 56 -3.24 11.44 -43.55
CA PRO A 56 -4.41 11.70 -44.40
C PRO A 56 -4.31 11.05 -45.80
N THR A 57 -3.11 10.66 -46.23
CA THR A 57 -2.88 10.01 -47.53
C THR A 57 -3.29 8.53 -47.58
N MET A 58 -3.28 7.83 -46.44
CA MET A 58 -3.74 6.44 -46.32
C MET A 58 -5.25 6.33 -46.09
N VAL A 59 -5.84 7.32 -45.39
CA VAL A 59 -7.28 7.36 -45.05
C VAL A 59 -8.18 7.64 -46.26
N SER A 60 -7.69 8.38 -47.27
CA SER A 60 -8.50 8.72 -48.46
C SER A 60 -8.67 7.56 -49.45
N ASN A 61 -7.82 6.51 -49.38
CA ASN A 61 -7.85 5.38 -50.33
C ASN A 61 -8.43 4.09 -49.72
N MET A 62 -8.69 4.05 -48.41
CA MET A 62 -9.42 3.00 -47.70
C MET A 62 -10.83 3.53 -47.43
N GLY A 63 -11.80 3.22 -48.31
CA GLY A 63 -13.21 3.52 -48.05
C GLY A 63 -13.60 3.10 -46.63
N ALA A 64 -14.42 3.93 -45.96
CA ALA A 64 -14.80 3.84 -44.55
C ALA A 64 -14.53 2.48 -43.90
N PHE A 65 -13.37 2.34 -43.25
CA PHE A 65 -13.08 1.17 -42.43
C PHE A 65 -13.98 1.25 -41.20
N THR A 66 -15.11 0.55 -41.26
CA THR A 66 -15.95 0.35 -40.07
C THR A 66 -15.16 -0.60 -39.17
N VAL A 67 -14.51 -0.05 -38.14
CA VAL A 67 -14.01 -0.86 -37.02
C VAL A 67 -15.26 -1.40 -36.33
N GLY A 68 -15.82 -2.50 -36.83
CA GLY A 68 -16.84 -3.24 -36.10
C GLY A 68 -16.21 -3.59 -34.75
N ALA A 69 -16.81 -3.11 -33.66
CA ALA A 69 -16.33 -3.15 -32.28
C ALA A 69 -15.24 -4.21 -32.07
N MET A 70 -13.98 -3.83 -32.31
CA MET A 70 -12.85 -4.67 -31.96
C MET A 70 -12.47 -4.27 -30.54
N GLU A 71 -13.17 -4.86 -29.59
CA GLU A 71 -12.78 -4.81 -28.19
C GLU A 71 -11.50 -5.66 -28.07
N ALA A 72 -10.34 -5.02 -28.21
CA ALA A 72 -9.07 -5.67 -27.94
C ALA A 72 -8.93 -5.80 -26.42
N GLU A 73 -9.17 -6.99 -25.88
CA GLU A 73 -8.94 -7.23 -24.45
C GLU A 73 -7.43 -7.27 -24.17
N VAL A 74 -6.92 -6.17 -23.61
CA VAL A 74 -5.55 -6.08 -23.10
C VAL A 74 -5.50 -6.88 -21.80
N SER A 75 -5.07 -8.14 -21.88
CA SER A 75 -4.88 -9.00 -20.71
C SER A 75 -3.51 -8.74 -20.08
N VAL A 76 -3.44 -7.80 -19.14
CA VAL A 76 -2.28 -7.69 -18.23
C VAL A 76 -2.44 -8.72 -17.12
N ALA A 77 -1.46 -9.62 -16.96
CA ALA A 77 -1.49 -10.59 -15.87
C ALA A 77 -1.45 -9.85 -14.51
N PRO A 78 -2.29 -10.24 -13.53
CA PRO A 78 -2.30 -9.61 -12.22
C PRO A 78 -0.94 -9.80 -11.52
N VAL A 79 -0.33 -8.70 -11.07
CA VAL A 79 0.95 -8.72 -10.34
C VAL A 79 0.66 -8.50 -8.87
N ALA A 80 0.94 -9.50 -8.03
CA ALA A 80 0.72 -9.42 -6.59
C ALA A 80 1.57 -8.31 -5.95
N VAL A 81 1.03 -7.69 -4.91
CA VAL A 81 1.77 -6.71 -4.10
C VAL A 81 2.79 -7.44 -3.23
N VAL A 82 4.06 -7.09 -3.35
CA VAL A 82 5.13 -7.65 -2.50
C VAL A 82 5.32 -6.75 -1.29
N VAL A 83 5.39 -7.38 -0.11
CA VAL A 83 5.60 -6.69 1.18
C VAL A 83 7.01 -7.01 1.68
N TYR A 84 7.77 -5.98 2.02
CA TYR A 84 9.10 -6.08 2.60
C TYR A 84 9.06 -5.56 4.03
N LEU A 85 9.35 -6.43 5.00
CA LEU A 85 9.51 -6.07 6.41
C LEU A 85 10.98 -5.85 6.73
N ASN A 86 11.33 -4.61 7.09
CA ASN A 86 12.69 -4.22 7.43
C ASN A 86 12.83 -3.98 8.95
N CYS A 87 13.64 -4.81 9.59
CA CYS A 87 14.09 -4.56 10.96
C CYS A 87 15.24 -3.54 10.94
N PRO A 88 15.21 -2.47 11.77
CA PRO A 88 16.36 -1.59 11.92
C PRO A 88 17.53 -2.24 12.69
N TYR A 89 17.32 -3.40 13.32
CA TYR A 89 18.35 -4.17 14.00
C TYR A 89 18.90 -5.27 13.08
N PRO A 90 20.18 -5.65 13.22
CA PRO A 90 20.77 -6.70 12.40
C PRO A 90 19.99 -8.00 12.57
N LYS A 91 19.83 -8.74 11.46
CA LYS A 91 19.24 -10.08 11.52
C LYS A 91 19.98 -10.92 12.56
N ASP A 92 19.24 -11.69 13.35
CA ASP A 92 19.77 -12.57 14.40
C ASP A 92 20.43 -11.86 15.60
N SER A 93 20.47 -10.53 15.64
CA SER A 93 20.89 -9.80 16.83
C SER A 93 19.71 -9.65 17.76
N PRO A 94 19.87 -9.99 19.04
CA PRO A 94 18.79 -9.79 19.96
C PRO A 94 18.55 -8.31 20.23
N VAL A 95 17.29 -7.99 20.47
CA VAL A 95 16.83 -6.66 20.86
C VAL A 95 16.55 -6.63 22.36
N SER A 96 16.88 -5.53 23.04
CA SER A 96 16.63 -5.32 24.49
C SER A 96 15.80 -4.05 24.76
N VAL A 97 15.00 -3.62 23.78
CA VAL A 97 14.13 -2.44 23.86
C VAL A 97 12.69 -2.84 24.19
N THR A 98 11.86 -1.91 24.68
CA THR A 98 10.44 -2.18 24.95
C THR A 98 9.52 -1.81 23.79
N SER A 99 10.01 -1.04 22.82
CA SER A 99 9.27 -0.64 21.62
C SER A 99 10.18 -0.72 20.41
N LEU A 100 9.66 -1.28 19.33
CA LEU A 100 10.40 -1.53 18.10
C LEU A 100 9.59 -1.05 16.90
N THR A 101 10.24 -0.26 16.05
CA THR A 101 9.64 0.24 14.81
C THR A 101 10.26 -0.47 13.62
N PHE A 102 9.43 -1.17 12.85
CA PHE A 102 9.77 -1.83 11.61
C PHE A 102 9.45 -0.93 10.42
N GLY A 103 10.33 -0.91 9.43
CA GLY A 103 9.99 -0.37 8.11
C GLY A 103 9.16 -1.40 7.35
N VAL A 104 8.11 -0.96 6.68
CA VAL A 104 7.30 -1.77 5.78
C VAL A 104 7.32 -1.09 4.41
N THR A 105 7.85 -1.78 3.40
CA THR A 105 7.90 -1.28 2.03
C THR A 105 7.03 -2.15 1.13
N LEU A 106 6.19 -1.54 0.32
CA LEU A 106 5.28 -2.21 -0.61
C LEU A 106 5.75 -1.99 -2.05
N SER A 107 5.58 -2.98 -2.93
CA SER A 107 5.90 -2.83 -4.36
C SER A 107 4.90 -1.94 -5.12
N ALA A 108 3.75 -1.65 -4.52
CA ALA A 108 2.70 -0.81 -5.09
C ALA A 108 1.88 -0.15 -3.97
N ASN A 109 1.20 0.95 -4.30
CA ASN A 109 0.28 1.61 -3.39
C ASN A 109 -0.92 0.70 -3.09
N VAL A 110 -1.28 0.59 -1.81
CA VAL A 110 -2.44 -0.20 -1.36
C VAL A 110 -3.51 0.69 -0.76
N THR A 111 -4.74 0.21 -0.78
CA THR A 111 -5.88 0.87 -0.14
C THR A 111 -6.04 0.39 1.30
N ALA A 112 -6.39 1.33 2.19
CA ALA A 112 -6.83 1.05 3.57
C ALA A 112 -5.85 0.29 4.49
N PHE A 113 -4.53 0.34 4.26
CA PHE A 113 -3.56 -0.29 5.17
C PHE A 113 -3.61 0.35 6.58
N ASN A 114 -3.88 -0.49 7.59
CA ASN A 114 -4.03 -0.11 8.99
C ASN A 114 -3.57 -1.25 9.91
N THR A 115 -3.50 -1.00 11.23
CA THR A 115 -2.95 -1.92 12.23
C THR A 115 -3.61 -3.30 12.28
N SER A 116 -4.87 -3.46 11.86
CA SER A 116 -5.56 -4.77 11.87
C SER A 116 -5.00 -5.76 10.84
N HIS A 117 -4.22 -5.29 9.87
CA HIS A 117 -3.60 -6.11 8.83
C HIS A 117 -2.24 -6.68 9.25
N ALA A 118 -1.73 -6.29 10.42
CA ALA A 118 -0.49 -6.80 10.98
C ALA A 118 -0.76 -7.77 12.12
N ASN A 119 -0.15 -8.94 12.05
CA ASN A 119 -0.19 -9.97 13.08
C ASN A 119 1.16 -10.02 13.80
N VAL A 120 1.11 -10.01 15.13
CA VAL A 120 2.27 -10.19 16.00
C VAL A 120 2.02 -11.38 16.90
N THR A 121 3.02 -12.23 17.08
CA THR A 121 2.98 -13.36 18.02
C THR A 121 4.09 -13.24 19.06
N GLY A 122 3.94 -13.92 20.19
CA GLY A 122 4.81 -13.79 21.37
C GLY A 122 4.33 -12.69 22.32
N ASP A 123 5.20 -12.28 23.24
CA ASP A 123 4.91 -11.20 24.20
C ASP A 123 5.08 -9.81 23.56
N ALA A 124 4.34 -9.56 22.48
CA ALA A 124 4.40 -8.31 21.74
C ALA A 124 3.02 -7.97 21.12
N THR A 125 2.76 -6.67 20.94
CA THR A 125 1.48 -6.14 20.45
C THR A 125 1.70 -5.01 19.44
N VAL A 126 0.85 -4.93 18.41
CA VAL A 126 0.88 -3.81 17.46
C VAL A 126 0.46 -2.53 18.19
N ALA A 127 1.31 -1.51 18.18
CA ALA A 127 1.06 -0.24 18.84
C ALA A 127 0.52 0.81 17.86
N SER A 128 1.20 0.99 16.71
CA SER A 128 0.79 1.96 15.70
C SER A 128 1.30 1.57 14.32
N LEU A 129 0.59 2.01 13.30
CA LEU A 129 1.02 1.96 11.92
C LEU A 129 0.88 3.36 11.34
N THR A 130 1.97 3.94 10.85
CA THR A 130 2.00 5.26 10.21
C THR A 130 2.72 5.16 8.89
N GLY A 131 2.40 6.01 7.93
CA GLY A 131 2.98 5.92 6.60
C GLY A 131 2.03 6.41 5.52
N ALA A 132 2.53 6.39 4.30
CA ALA A 132 1.77 6.73 3.12
C ALA A 132 2.38 6.03 1.91
N ASN A 133 1.55 5.85 0.88
CA ASN A 133 1.98 5.27 -0.38
C ASN A 133 2.54 3.85 -0.17
N THR A 134 3.82 3.66 -0.51
CA THR A 134 4.55 2.39 -0.42
C THR A 134 5.43 2.29 0.83
N GLU A 135 5.54 3.34 1.65
CA GLU A 135 6.44 3.38 2.80
C GLU A 135 5.67 3.58 4.11
N TRP A 136 5.83 2.62 5.02
CA TRP A 136 5.13 2.59 6.29
C TRP A 136 6.08 2.22 7.43
N ALA A 137 5.75 2.70 8.62
CA ALA A 137 6.41 2.42 9.88
C ALA A 137 5.41 1.69 10.80
N LEU A 138 5.73 0.43 11.11
CA LEU A 138 4.96 -0.42 12.02
C LEU A 138 5.66 -0.45 13.38
N THR A 139 5.04 0.14 14.40
CA THR A 139 5.54 0.10 15.77
C THR A 139 4.86 -1.03 16.54
N VAL A 140 5.68 -1.84 17.18
CA VAL A 140 5.27 -2.97 18.03
C VAL A 140 5.81 -2.74 19.44
N ASN A 141 4.96 -2.90 20.44
CA ASN A 141 5.32 -2.81 21.84
C ASN A 141 5.57 -4.22 22.40
N ILE A 142 6.73 -4.42 23.02
CA ILE A 142 7.13 -5.68 23.63
C ILE A 142 6.64 -5.66 25.08
N THR A 143 5.78 -6.63 25.42
CA THR A 143 5.18 -6.77 26.76
C THR A 143 5.89 -7.80 27.62
N GLY A 144 6.75 -8.63 27.01
CA GLY A 144 7.50 -9.67 27.70
C GLY A 144 8.61 -9.09 28.56
N THR A 145 8.82 -9.69 29.74
CA THR A 145 9.93 -9.36 30.64
C THR A 145 11.06 -10.39 30.60
N GLY A 146 10.93 -11.41 29.75
CA GLY A 146 11.89 -12.50 29.60
C GLY A 146 12.39 -12.61 28.16
N GLU A 147 13.47 -13.36 27.99
CA GLU A 147 14.01 -13.70 26.68
C GLU A 147 13.02 -14.59 25.92
N GLY A 148 12.94 -14.43 24.61
CA GLY A 148 11.98 -15.15 23.81
C GLY A 148 12.03 -14.82 22.33
N ASN A 149 11.20 -15.50 21.55
CA ASN A 149 11.02 -15.22 20.13
C ASN A 149 9.68 -14.53 19.92
N PHE A 150 9.66 -13.54 19.04
CA PHE A 150 8.42 -12.94 18.57
C PHE A 150 8.46 -12.82 17.04
N SER A 151 7.28 -12.85 16.43
CA SER A 151 7.13 -12.75 14.98
C SER A 151 6.24 -11.58 14.62
N VAL A 152 6.55 -10.94 13.49
CA VAL A 152 5.69 -9.93 12.87
C VAL A 152 5.35 -10.43 11.47
N SER A 153 4.09 -10.41 11.11
CA SER A 153 3.61 -10.91 9.83
C SER A 153 2.51 -10.03 9.25
N ILE A 154 2.52 -9.88 7.93
CA ILE A 154 1.40 -9.37 7.15
C ILE A 154 0.83 -10.58 6.39
N PRO A 155 -0.38 -11.06 6.74
CA PRO A 155 -0.96 -12.24 6.10
C PRO A 155 -1.17 -12.04 4.59
N PRO A 156 -1.33 -13.11 3.80
CA PRO A 156 -1.66 -12.98 2.39
C PRO A 156 -3.07 -12.39 2.22
N ASP A 157 -3.32 -11.75 1.08
CA ASP A 157 -4.65 -11.30 0.68
C ASP A 157 -5.32 -10.23 1.55
N VAL A 158 -4.56 -9.55 2.42
CA VAL A 158 -5.07 -8.52 3.35
C VAL A 158 -4.93 -7.10 2.82
N LEU A 159 -4.00 -6.86 1.91
CA LEU A 159 -3.79 -5.58 1.22
C LEU A 159 -4.19 -5.72 -0.24
N THR A 160 -4.82 -4.69 -0.78
CA THR A 160 -5.27 -4.65 -2.19
C THR A 160 -4.84 -3.33 -2.83
N ASP A 161 -4.23 -3.40 -4.00
CA ASP A 161 -3.88 -2.22 -4.80
C ASP A 161 -5.09 -1.61 -5.53
N ALA A 162 -4.87 -0.53 -6.28
CA ALA A 162 -5.95 0.14 -7.02
C ALA A 162 -6.56 -0.71 -8.15
N VAL A 163 -5.85 -1.72 -8.63
CA VAL A 163 -6.26 -2.60 -9.75
C VAL A 163 -6.85 -3.92 -9.24
N GLY A 164 -6.86 -4.14 -7.92
CA GLY A 164 -7.41 -5.34 -7.27
C GLY A 164 -6.40 -6.44 -7.02
N ASN A 165 -5.10 -6.22 -7.26
CA ASN A 165 -4.06 -7.19 -6.93
C ASN A 165 -3.87 -7.26 -5.42
N LYS A 166 -3.76 -8.49 -4.93
CA LYS A 166 -3.60 -8.79 -3.51
C LYS A 166 -2.13 -8.96 -3.13
N ASN A 167 -1.81 -8.82 -1.85
CA ASN A 167 -0.45 -9.01 -1.38
C ASN A 167 -0.07 -10.48 -1.15
N THR A 168 1.21 -10.76 -1.32
CA THR A 168 1.85 -11.98 -0.82
C THR A 168 2.17 -11.83 0.66
N GLU A 169 2.14 -12.95 1.41
CA GLU A 169 2.51 -12.99 2.82
C GLU A 169 3.96 -12.50 3.03
N ALA A 170 4.18 -11.73 4.10
CA ALA A 170 5.52 -11.40 4.58
C ALA A 170 5.61 -11.65 6.09
N THR A 171 6.66 -12.37 6.50
CA THR A 171 6.90 -12.74 7.90
C THR A 171 8.34 -12.45 8.28
N LEU A 172 8.51 -11.87 9.47
CA LEU A 172 9.79 -11.55 10.08
C LEU A 172 9.85 -12.17 11.48
N LEU A 173 10.96 -12.85 11.78
CA LEU A 173 11.23 -13.52 13.05
C LEU A 173 12.37 -12.82 13.78
N LEU A 174 12.19 -12.55 15.06
CA LEU A 174 13.21 -11.94 15.92
C LEU A 174 13.35 -12.71 17.25
N SER A 175 14.53 -12.55 17.85
CA SER A 175 14.84 -12.97 19.21
C SER A 175 15.02 -11.75 20.12
N TYR A 176 14.53 -11.89 21.34
CA TYR A 176 14.66 -10.92 22.43
C TYR A 176 15.64 -11.48 23.47
N ASP A 177 16.71 -10.76 23.77
CA ASP A 177 17.75 -11.15 24.73
C ASP A 177 18.01 -9.95 25.66
N LEU A 178 17.98 -10.22 26.96
CA LEU A 178 18.22 -9.24 28.01
C LEU A 178 19.59 -9.45 28.69
N THR A 179 20.30 -10.52 28.35
CA THR A 179 21.58 -10.89 28.91
C THR A 179 22.69 -10.04 28.32
N ALA A 180 23.14 -9.05 29.09
CA ALA A 180 24.32 -8.28 28.76
C ALA A 180 25.59 -9.17 28.82
N PRO A 181 26.56 -8.97 27.90
CA PRO A 181 27.83 -9.68 27.97
C PRO A 181 28.59 -9.31 29.24
N VAL A 182 29.14 -10.31 29.94
CA VAL A 182 30.01 -10.11 31.11
C VAL A 182 31.47 -10.01 30.63
N PRO A 183 32.11 -8.82 30.70
CA PRO A 183 33.51 -8.70 30.31
C PRO A 183 34.40 -9.42 31.33
N VAL A 184 35.25 -10.32 30.85
CA VAL A 184 36.29 -10.96 31.68
C VAL A 184 37.62 -10.30 31.38
N LEU A 185 38.20 -9.64 32.38
CA LEU A 185 39.57 -9.13 32.33
C LEU A 185 40.50 -10.19 32.91
N SER A 186 41.37 -10.73 32.06
CA SER A 186 42.45 -11.62 32.49
C SER A 186 43.78 -10.92 32.30
N SER A 187 44.58 -10.90 33.36
CA SER A 187 45.98 -10.44 33.36
C SER A 187 46.85 -11.67 33.62
N PRO A 188 47.85 -11.98 32.77
CA PRO A 188 48.88 -12.94 33.15
C PRO A 188 49.64 -12.36 34.34
N ALA A 189 49.50 -12.97 35.52
CA ALA A 189 50.29 -12.60 36.68
C ALA A 189 51.78 -12.82 36.36
N SER A 190 52.55 -11.75 36.22
CA SER A 190 54.00 -11.83 36.23
C SER A 190 54.45 -12.30 37.61
N LEU A 191 55.06 -13.49 37.67
CA LEU A 191 55.73 -13.98 38.87
C LEU A 191 56.83 -12.97 39.27
N LEU A 192 56.67 -12.35 40.44
CA LEU A 192 57.74 -11.59 41.10
C LEU A 192 58.93 -12.52 41.35
N ALA A 193 59.92 -12.49 40.47
CA ALA A 193 61.23 -13.01 40.79
C ALA A 193 61.83 -12.08 41.86
N ALA A 194 61.73 -12.47 43.12
CA ALA A 194 62.47 -11.82 44.19
C ALA A 194 63.96 -11.92 43.86
N VAL A 195 64.57 -10.80 43.46
CA VAL A 195 66.03 -10.68 43.40
C VAL A 195 66.53 -10.72 44.84
N GLN A 196 66.93 -11.91 45.32
CA GLN A 196 67.78 -12.01 46.48
C GLN A 196 69.11 -11.35 46.14
N TYR A 197 69.42 -10.23 46.78
CA TYR A 197 70.77 -9.68 46.81
C TYR A 197 71.56 -10.42 47.91
N PRO A 198 72.62 -11.19 47.59
CA PRO A 198 73.53 -11.69 48.61
C PRO A 198 74.40 -10.56 49.16
N SER A 199 74.70 -10.68 50.46
CA SER A 199 75.38 -9.73 51.36
C SER A 199 76.79 -9.33 50.94
#